data_AF-A0A5R9KBU4-F1
#
_entry.id   AF-A0A5R9KBU4-F1
#
_cell.length_a   1.000
_cell.length_b   1.000
_cell.length_c   1.000
_cell.angle_alpha   90.00
_cell.angle_beta   90.00
_cell.angle_gamma   90.00
#
_symmetry.space_group_name_H-M   'P 1'
#
loop_
_entity.id
_entity.type
_entity.pdbx_description
1 polymer ?
#
loop_
_entity_poly.entity_id
_entity_poly.type
_entity_poly.pdbx_seq_one_letter_code
_entity_poly.pdbx_strand_id
1 'polypeptide(L)'
;MILEKAFYVGGDRIAKITVRGKFTASCDEITLDFEFLIKEKYDTDFRQPIGENHPQYWKLKKASSGRSQLLQLEYSGISRKQLREAISAFKVQVGPGNSLAYKIPIEEKIKYLKGMRTTASSRRVSQVA
;
A
#
# COMPACT_ATOMS: atom_id res chain seq x y z
N MET A 1 9.85 -3.40 -14.15
CA MET A 1 9.13 -4.62 -13.74
C MET A 1 7.94 -4.24 -12.86
N ILE A 2 6.86 -5.03 -12.90
CA ILE A 2 5.66 -4.79 -12.12
C ILE A 2 5.24 -6.11 -11.46
N LEU A 3 4.93 -6.06 -10.16
CA LEU A 3 4.34 -7.16 -9.41
C LEU A 3 3.04 -6.68 -8.78
N GLU A 4 1.97 -7.43 -9.02
CA GLU A 4 0.66 -7.14 -8.44
C GLU A 4 0.26 -8.25 -7.50
N LYS A 5 -0.20 -7.90 -6.30
CA LYS A 5 -0.66 -8.87 -5.31
C LYS A 5 -1.91 -8.38 -4.62
N ALA A 6 -2.99 -9.15 -4.76
CA ALA A 6 -4.28 -8.86 -4.12
C ALA A 6 -4.42 -9.66 -2.82
N PHE A 7 -5.00 -9.02 -1.82
CA PHE A 7 -5.22 -9.56 -0.48
C PHE A 7 -6.65 -9.27 -0.04
N TYR A 8 -7.27 -10.24 0.62
CA TYR A 8 -8.55 -10.04 1.29
C TYR A 8 -8.30 -9.37 2.64
N VAL A 9 -8.91 -8.20 2.86
CA VAL A 9 -8.69 -7.36 4.06
C VAL A 9 -9.87 -7.46 5.05
N GLY A 10 -10.95 -8.14 4.65
CA GLY A 10 -12.15 -8.39 5.45
C GLY A 10 -13.38 -7.60 4.98
N GLY A 11 -14.57 -8.07 5.33
CA GLY A 11 -15.84 -7.38 5.03
C GLY A 11 -16.10 -7.14 3.53
N ASP A 12 -15.88 -8.16 2.70
CA ASP A 12 -15.96 -8.09 1.23
C ASP A 12 -15.06 -7.02 0.57
N ARG A 13 -13.98 -6.63 1.25
CA ARG A 13 -12.97 -5.71 0.71
C ARG A 13 -11.69 -6.43 0.31
N ILE A 14 -11.26 -6.16 -0.92
CA ILE A 14 -10.01 -6.62 -1.51
C ILE A 14 -9.07 -5.43 -1.60
N ALA A 15 -7.83 -5.58 -1.14
CA ALA A 15 -6.78 -4.60 -1.36
C ALA A 15 -5.69 -5.19 -2.26
N LYS A 16 -5.27 -4.44 -3.27
CA LYS A 16 -4.20 -4.80 -4.20
C LYS A 16 -3.00 -3.90 -3.95
N ILE A 17 -1.82 -4.51 -3.88
CA ILE A 17 -0.52 -3.86 -3.88
C ILE A 17 0.07 -4.03 -5.27
N THR A 18 0.39 -2.93 -5.93
CA THR A 18 1.14 -2.91 -7.18
C THR A 18 2.53 -2.34 -6.88
N VAL A 19 3.54 -3.20 -6.95
CA VAL A 19 4.96 -2.85 -6.78
C VAL A 19 5.55 -2.62 -8.17
N ARG A 20 6.05 -1.42 -8.42
CA ARG A 20 6.69 -1.04 -9.68
C ARG A 20 8.17 -0.82 -9.43
N GLY A 21 9.02 -1.66 -10.01
CA GLY A 21 10.46 -1.44 -10.02
C GLY A 21 10.90 -0.80 -11.33
N LYS A 22 11.57 0.35 -11.23
CA LYS A 22 12.27 1.00 -12.35
C LYS A 22 13.77 0.79 -12.17
N PHE A 23 14.42 0.22 -13.17
CA PHE A 23 15.88 0.18 -13.22
C PHE A 23 16.39 1.59 -13.51
N THR A 24 17.25 2.08 -12.65
CA THR A 24 17.98 3.33 -12.91
C THR A 24 19.11 3.02 -13.91
N ALA A 25 19.55 4.02 -14.69
CA ALA A 25 20.62 3.85 -15.66
C ALA A 25 21.96 3.41 -15.04
N SER A 26 22.15 3.64 -13.73
CA SER A 26 23.23 3.06 -12.94
C SER A 26 22.88 1.60 -12.63
N CYS A 27 23.59 0.67 -13.27
CA CYS A 27 23.23 -0.73 -13.54
C CYS A 27 22.80 -1.64 -12.37
N ASP A 28 22.81 -1.19 -11.12
CA ASP A 28 22.47 -2.03 -9.96
C ASP A 28 21.40 -1.43 -9.04
N GLU A 29 20.83 -0.27 -9.36
CA GLU A 29 19.85 0.38 -8.49
C GLU A 29 18.44 0.29 -9.06
N ILE A 30 17.55 -0.38 -8.34
CA ILE A 30 16.13 -0.51 -8.69
C ILE A 30 15.32 0.40 -7.78
N THR A 31 14.72 1.42 -8.37
CA THR A 31 13.77 2.30 -7.67
C THR A 31 12.42 1.61 -7.56
N LEU A 32 12.00 1.31 -6.32
CA LEU A 32 10.69 0.75 -6.00
C LEU A 32 9.67 1.86 -5.76
N ASP A 33 8.55 1.78 -6.47
CA ASP A 33 7.35 2.59 -6.28
C ASP A 33 6.18 1.66 -5.90
N PHE A 34 5.35 2.09 -4.95
CA PHE A 34 4.22 1.30 -4.45
C PHE A 34 2.93 2.04 -4.73
N GLU A 35 1.98 1.29 -5.26
CA GLU A 35 0.62 1.75 -5.48
C GLU A 35 -0.34 0.81 -4.75
N PHE A 36 -1.24 1.42 -3.99
CA PHE A 36 -2.24 0.71 -3.21
C PHE A 36 -3.60 0.96 -3.83
N LEU A 37 -4.32 -0.11 -4.10
CA LEU A 37 -5.65 -0.09 -4.68
C LEU A 37 -6.60 -0.91 -3.82
N ILE A 38 -7.86 -0.55 -3.81
CA ILE A 38 -8.92 -1.27 -3.10
C ILE A 38 -10.05 -1.57 -4.08
N LYS A 39 -10.77 -2.66 -3.82
CA LYS A 39 -12.00 -3.02 -4.51
C LYS A 39 -12.97 -3.54 -3.46
N GLU A 40 -14.15 -2.94 -3.40
CA GLU A 40 -15.26 -3.42 -2.58
C GLU A 40 -16.15 -4.37 -3.40
N LYS A 41 -17.00 -5.16 -2.74
CA LYS A 41 -17.90 -6.14 -3.37
C LYS A 41 -18.66 -5.60 -4.59
N TYR A 42 -19.14 -4.37 -4.46
CA TYR A 42 -20.00 -3.70 -5.43
C TYR A 42 -19.23 -2.77 -6.38
N ASP A 43 -17.92 -2.62 -6.19
CA ASP A 43 -17.09 -1.90 -7.15
C ASP A 43 -16.82 -2.79 -8.37
N THR A 44 -16.91 -2.19 -9.55
CA THR A 44 -16.51 -2.83 -10.81
C THR A 44 -14.97 -2.88 -10.91
N ASP A 45 -14.30 -1.81 -10.49
CA ASP A 45 -12.88 -1.58 -10.72
C ASP A 45 -12.07 -1.33 -9.43
N PHE A 46 -10.75 -1.55 -9.52
CA PHE A 46 -9.82 -1.20 -8.46
C PHE A 46 -9.63 0.32 -8.40
N ARG A 47 -9.90 0.92 -7.25
CA ARG A 47 -9.77 2.37 -7.02
C ARG A 47 -8.74 2.69 -5.95
N GLN A 48 -8.27 3.93 -5.91
CA GLN A 48 -7.39 4.37 -4.84
C GLN A 48 -8.14 4.37 -3.49
N PRO A 49 -7.48 3.97 -2.38
CA PRO A 49 -8.09 3.99 -1.05
C PRO A 49 -8.62 5.35 -0.61
N ILE A 50 -7.93 6.42 -1.04
CA ILE A 50 -8.34 7.79 -0.85
C ILE A 50 -8.26 8.44 -2.24
N GLY A 51 -9.41 8.60 -2.89
CA GLY A 51 -9.54 9.37 -4.14
C GLY A 51 -10.13 10.76 -3.89
N GLU A 52 -10.38 11.52 -4.96
CA GLU A 52 -10.94 12.88 -4.90
C GLU A 52 -12.30 12.95 -4.18
N ASN A 53 -13.10 11.90 -4.30
CA ASN A 53 -14.40 11.75 -3.65
C ASN A 53 -14.32 11.35 -2.17
N HIS A 54 -13.11 11.12 -1.62
CA HIS A 54 -12.96 10.72 -0.23
C HIS A 54 -12.93 11.96 0.69
N PRO A 55 -13.67 11.99 1.82
CA PRO A 55 -13.73 13.15 2.73
C PRO A 55 -12.38 13.54 3.33
N GLN A 56 -11.38 12.65 3.24
CA GLN A 56 -10.01 12.90 3.69
C GLN A 56 -9.01 13.13 2.54
N TYR A 57 -9.48 13.35 1.32
CA TYR A 57 -8.63 13.67 0.17
C TYR A 57 -7.75 14.91 0.41
N TRP A 58 -8.25 15.88 1.18
CA TRP A 58 -7.47 17.03 1.61
C TRP A 58 -6.19 16.67 2.36
N LYS A 59 -6.15 15.53 3.07
CA LYS A 59 -4.94 15.02 3.74
C LYS A 59 -3.92 14.52 2.73
N LEU A 60 -4.35 13.90 1.63
CA LEU A 60 -3.45 13.56 0.52
C LEU A 60 -2.94 14.81 -0.18
N LYS A 61 -3.82 15.78 -0.47
CA LYS A 61 -3.45 17.03 -1.15
C LYS A 61 -2.44 17.85 -0.36
N LYS A 62 -2.50 17.83 0.97
CA LYS A 62 -1.56 18.53 1.87
C LYS A 62 -0.31 17.70 2.22
N ALA A 63 -0.28 16.41 1.89
CA ALA A 63 0.80 15.51 2.27
C ALA A 63 1.91 15.47 1.22
N SER A 64 3.17 15.43 1.67
CA SER A 64 4.31 15.11 0.81
C SER A 64 4.16 13.69 0.23
N SER A 65 4.77 13.44 -0.94
CA SER A 65 4.71 12.16 -1.68
C SER A 65 4.82 10.92 -0.78
N GLY A 66 5.77 10.92 0.16
CA GLY A 66 5.95 9.80 1.09
C GLY A 66 4.86 9.64 2.15
N ARG A 67 4.28 10.75 2.63
CA ARG A 67 3.17 10.71 3.59
C ARG A 67 1.87 10.34 2.89
N SER A 68 1.71 10.70 1.63
CA SER A 68 0.57 10.31 0.79
C SER A 68 0.54 8.79 0.55
N GLN A 69 1.67 8.16 0.22
CA GLN A 69 1.74 6.71 0.10
C GLN A 69 1.45 5.98 1.40
N LEU A 70 1.90 6.50 2.55
CA LEU A 70 1.57 5.91 3.85
C LEU A 70 0.09 6.02 4.18
N LEU A 71 -0.54 7.15 3.86
CA LEU A 71 -2.00 7.31 4.01
C LEU A 71 -2.75 6.33 3.11
N GLN A 72 -2.32 6.14 1.86
CA GLN A 72 -2.94 5.15 0.99
C GLN A 72 -2.78 3.72 1.53
N LEU A 73 -1.58 3.36 2.03
CA LEU A 73 -1.36 2.08 2.71
C LEU A 73 -2.30 1.94 3.92
N GLU A 74 -2.42 2.98 4.73
CA GLU A 74 -3.26 2.97 5.93
C GLU A 74 -4.73 2.76 5.61
N TYR A 75 -5.24 3.51 4.63
CA TYR A 75 -6.63 3.43 4.24
C TYR A 75 -6.94 2.17 3.44
N SER A 76 -5.95 1.55 2.79
CA SER A 76 -6.11 0.26 2.12
C SER A 76 -6.39 -0.90 3.08
N GLY A 77 -5.99 -0.75 4.35
CA GLY A 77 -6.08 -1.81 5.35
C GLY A 77 -5.07 -2.94 5.16
N ILE A 78 -4.11 -2.78 4.25
CA ILE A 78 -3.03 -3.74 4.05
C ILE A 78 -2.14 -3.78 5.30
N SER A 79 -1.95 -4.99 5.81
CA SER A 79 -1.08 -5.21 6.95
C SER A 79 0.40 -5.14 6.56
N ARG A 80 1.25 -4.85 7.55
CA ARG A 80 2.71 -4.89 7.38
C ARG A 80 3.22 -6.25 6.88
N LYS A 81 2.54 -7.35 7.25
CA LYS A 81 2.90 -8.71 6.81
C LYS A 81 2.68 -8.85 5.30
N GLN A 82 1.51 -8.45 4.81
CA GLN A 82 1.15 -8.50 3.39
C GLN A 82 2.07 -7.61 2.53
N LEU A 83 2.43 -6.44 3.04
CA LEU A 83 3.40 -5.56 2.37
C LEU A 83 4.80 -6.17 2.28
N ARG A 84 5.31 -6.74 3.39
CA ARG A 84 6.58 -7.47 3.38
C ARG A 84 6.57 -8.67 2.44
N GLU A 85 5.45 -9.37 2.39
CA GLU A 85 5.27 -10.50 1.48
C GLU A 85 5.32 -10.08 0.01
N ALA A 86 4.73 -8.93 -0.34
CA ALA A 86 4.82 -8.36 -1.69
C ALA A 86 6.24 -7.92 -2.03
N ILE A 87 6.96 -7.27 -1.09
CA ILE A 87 8.36 -6.86 -1.28
C ILE A 87 9.27 -8.09 -1.45
N SER A 88 9.08 -9.12 -0.62
CA SER A 88 9.85 -10.36 -0.71
C SER A 88 9.62 -11.07 -2.04
N ALA A 89 8.36 -11.15 -2.50
CA ALA A 89 8.03 -11.71 -3.80
C ALA A 89 8.68 -10.91 -4.95
N PHE A 90 8.68 -9.58 -4.86
CA PHE A 90 9.35 -8.72 -5.83
C PHE A 90 10.87 -8.95 -5.84
N LYS A 91 11.49 -9.07 -4.67
CA LYS A 91 12.93 -9.35 -4.54
C LYS A 91 13.31 -10.70 -5.17
N VAL A 92 12.48 -11.72 -4.99
CA VAL A 92 12.65 -13.02 -5.65
C VAL A 92 12.53 -12.89 -7.16
N GLN A 93 11.56 -12.11 -7.65
CA GLN A 93 11.35 -11.88 -9.09
C GLN A 93 12.51 -11.11 -9.75
N VAL A 94 13.14 -10.20 -9.02
CA VAL A 94 14.29 -9.41 -9.48
C VAL A 94 15.60 -10.19 -9.45
N GLY A 95 15.72 -11.19 -8.59
CA GLY A 95 16.92 -12.00 -8.42
C GLY A 95 17.95 -11.40 -7.45
N PRO A 96 18.86 -12.23 -6.91
CA PRO A 96 19.93 -11.80 -6.02
C PRO A 96 20.98 -10.99 -6.80
N GLY A 97 21.25 -9.74 -6.39
CA GLY A 97 22.31 -8.91 -6.98
C GLY A 97 21.97 -7.42 -7.08
N ASN A 98 20.68 -7.07 -7.10
CA ASN A 98 20.25 -5.69 -7.27
C ASN A 98 20.12 -4.95 -5.93
N SER A 99 20.64 -3.73 -5.86
CA SER A 99 20.40 -2.79 -4.77
C SER A 99 18.99 -2.20 -4.91
N LEU A 100 18.11 -2.50 -3.95
CA LEU A 100 16.75 -1.98 -3.93
C LEU A 100 16.75 -0.59 -3.29
N ALA A 101 16.59 0.44 -4.10
CA ALA A 101 16.34 1.78 -3.63
C ALA A 101 14.84 2.02 -3.55
N TYR A 102 14.35 2.50 -2.42
CA TYR A 102 12.96 2.88 -2.30
C TYR A 102 12.81 4.34 -2.69
N LYS A 103 11.91 4.65 -3.63
CA LYS A 103 11.62 6.04 -4.01
C LYS A 103 11.17 6.88 -2.80
N ILE A 104 10.52 6.22 -1.85
CA ILE A 104 10.09 6.77 -0.57
C ILE A 104 10.49 5.74 0.50
N PRO A 105 11.09 6.14 1.64
CA PRO A 105 11.48 5.24 2.73
C PRO A 105 10.23 4.77 3.50
N ILE A 106 9.41 3.94 2.85
CA ILE A 106 8.24 3.32 3.46
C ILE A 106 8.70 2.34 4.55
N GLU A 107 9.83 1.64 4.36
CA GLU A 107 10.39 0.71 5.36
C GLU A 107 10.76 1.38 6.70
N GLU A 108 11.39 2.55 6.68
CA GLU A 108 11.68 3.29 7.92
C GLU A 108 10.39 3.72 8.62
N LYS A 109 9.36 4.08 7.86
CA LYS A 109 8.07 4.51 8.43
C LYS A 109 7.16 3.35 8.83
N ILE A 110 7.33 2.16 8.25
CA ILE A 110 6.67 0.91 8.66
C ILE A 110 7.05 0.53 10.12
N LYS A 111 8.27 0.86 10.57
CA LYS A 111 8.67 0.68 11.98
C LYS A 111 7.77 1.45 12.94
N TYR A 112 7.28 2.62 12.55
CA TYR A 112 6.42 3.50 13.35
C TYR A 112 4.91 3.21 13.20
N LEU A 113 4.48 2.34 12.28
CA LEU A 113 3.09 1.85 12.16
C LEU A 113 2.71 0.86 13.29
N LYS A 114 3.30 1.00 14.48
CA LYS A 114 3.15 0.17 15.68
C LYS A 114 1.79 0.45 16.35
N GLY A 115 0.70 0.38 15.59
CA GLY A 115 -0.61 0.81 16.09
C GLY A 115 -1.78 0.65 15.13
N MET A 116 -1.61 0.01 13.96
CA MET A 116 -2.74 -0.37 13.10
C MET A 116 -3.58 -1.48 13.76
N ARG A 117 -4.25 -1.15 14.87
CA ARG A 117 -5.58 -1.67 15.11
C ARG A 117 -6.42 -1.20 13.92
N THR A 118 -7.23 -2.10 13.40
CA THR A 118 -8.24 -1.96 12.35
C THR A 118 -9.31 -0.89 12.68
N THR A 119 -8.90 0.34 13.03
CA THR A 119 -9.76 1.36 13.65
C THR A 119 -10.70 2.05 12.66
N ALA A 120 -10.51 1.88 11.34
CA ALA A 120 -11.48 2.39 10.37
C ALA A 120 -12.74 1.52 10.26
N SER A 121 -12.64 0.19 10.46
CA SER A 121 -13.77 -0.74 10.33
C SER A 121 -14.40 -1.12 11.67
N SER A 122 -13.67 -1.01 12.78
CA SER A 122 -14.17 -1.48 14.09
C SER A 122 -15.18 -0.54 14.78
N ARG A 123 -15.46 0.66 14.22
CA ARG A 123 -16.35 1.63 14.87
C ARG A 123 -17.82 1.57 14.45
N ARG A 124 -18.20 0.69 13.51
CA ARG A 124 -19.61 0.55 13.07
C ARG A 124 -20.31 -0.72 13.54
N VAL A 125 -19.65 -1.63 14.26
CA VAL A 125 -20.25 -2.92 14.69
C VAL A 125 -20.61 -2.95 16.18
N SER A 126 -20.55 -1.82 16.88
CA SER A 126 -20.90 -1.75 18.31
C SER A 126 -21.86 -0.59 18.63
N GLN A 127 -22.98 -0.52 17.91
CA GLN A 127 -24.18 0.19 18.36
C GLN A 127 -25.44 -0.49 17.79
N VAL A 128 -25.59 -1.80 18.02
CA VAL A 128 -26.91 -2.45 18.10
C VAL A 128 -26.78 -3.60 19.10
N ALA A 129 -27.08 -3.29 20.36
CA ALA A 129 -27.49 -4.25 21.39
C ALA A 129 -28.40 -3.47 22.34
#